data_AF-A0A965KCM9-F1
#
_entry.id   AF-A0A965KCM9-F1
#
_cell.length_a   1.000
_cell.length_b   1.000
_cell.length_c   1.000
_cell.angle_alpha   90.00
_cell.angle_beta   90.00
_cell.angle_gamma   90.00
#
_symmetry.space_group_name_H-M   'P 1'
#
loop_
_entity.id
_entity.type
_entity.pdbx_description
1 polymer ?
#
loop_
_entity_poly.entity_id
_entity_poly.type
_entity_poly.pdbx_seq_one_letter_code
_entity_poly.pdbx_strand_id
1 'polypeptide(L)' 'GLKGVQVGQAAVSSVHANFIVNEGKANAQDVITLMRQVRQTVKEKKGIILQPEIIALGREWKDWL' A
#
# COMPACT_ATOMS: atom_id res chain seq x y z
N GLY A 1 -11.31 9.26 1.33
CA GLY A 1 -10.69 7.93 1.20
C GLY A 1 -9.18 8.06 1.30
N LEU A 2 -8.40 7.09 0.82
CA LEU A 2 -6.93 7.14 0.80
C LEU A 2 -6.34 7.44 -0.59
N LYS A 3 -7.18 7.80 -1.56
CA LYS A 3 -6.76 8.24 -2.89
C LYS A 3 -5.79 9.42 -2.77
N GLY A 4 -4.69 9.37 -3.51
CA GLY A 4 -3.65 10.41 -3.53
C GLY A 4 -2.67 10.37 -2.35
N VAL A 5 -2.85 9.47 -1.37
CA VAL A 5 -1.83 9.28 -0.31
C VAL A 5 -0.57 8.72 -0.95
N GLN A 6 0.58 9.29 -0.59
CA GLN A 6 1.87 8.99 -1.20
C GLN A 6 2.93 8.74 -0.13
N VAL A 7 3.82 7.79 -0.41
CA VAL A 7 5.05 7.53 0.34
C VAL A 7 6.18 7.37 -0.67
N GLY A 8 7.23 8.20 -0.55
CA GLY A 8 8.29 8.25 -1.55
C GLY A 8 7.71 8.52 -2.94
N GLN A 9 8.00 7.66 -3.91
CA GLN A 9 7.44 7.74 -5.26
C GLN A 9 6.26 6.78 -5.50
N ALA A 10 5.70 6.13 -4.46
CA ALA A 10 4.51 5.29 -4.56
C ALA A 10 3.26 6.04 -4.07
N ALA A 11 2.18 6.01 -4.82
CA ALA A 11 0.92 6.68 -4.46
C ALA A 11 -0.31 5.79 -4.65
N VAL A 12 -1.36 5.99 -3.85
CA VAL A 12 -2.67 5.40 -4.13
C VAL A 12 -3.31 6.20 -5.27
N SER A 13 -3.73 5.53 -6.34
CA SER A 13 -4.31 6.18 -7.51
C SER A 13 -5.47 7.11 -7.14
N SER A 14 -5.47 8.31 -7.71
CA SER A 14 -6.57 9.27 -7.62
C SER A 14 -7.84 8.78 -8.33
N VAL A 15 -7.67 7.92 -9.35
CA VAL A 15 -8.77 7.38 -10.16
C VAL A 15 -9.44 6.21 -9.43
N HIS A 16 -8.67 5.19 -9.02
CA HIS A 16 -9.20 3.98 -8.41
C HIS A 16 -8.33 3.48 -7.24
N ALA A 17 -8.88 3.48 -6.02
CA ALA A 17 -8.11 3.34 -4.78
C ALA A 17 -7.42 1.97 -4.58
N ASN A 18 -7.78 0.95 -5.35
CA ASN A 18 -7.10 -0.36 -5.29
C ASN A 18 -5.77 -0.39 -6.05
N PHE A 19 -5.46 0.65 -6.83
CA PHE A 19 -4.18 0.73 -7.55
C PHE A 19 -3.16 1.53 -6.76
N ILE A 20 -1.96 0.96 -6.64
CA ILE A 20 -0.76 1.69 -6.26
C ILE A 20 -0.03 2.06 -7.56
N VAL A 21 0.23 3.36 -7.73
CA VAL A 21 0.92 3.94 -8.87
C VAL A 21 2.36 4.18 -8.49
N ASN A 22 3.27 3.79 -9.37
CA ASN A 22 4.67 4.20 -9.32
C ASN A 22 4.80 5.53 -10.09
N GLU A 23 5.07 6.62 -9.37
CA GLU A 23 5.29 7.96 -9.92
C GLU A 23 6.71 8.11 -10.51
N GLY A 24 7.20 7.06 -11.18
CA GLY A 24 8.46 7.01 -11.91
C GLY A 24 9.60 6.25 -11.22
N LYS A 25 9.90 6.51 -9.95
CA LYS A 25 11.08 5.94 -9.24
C LYS A 25 10.74 5.25 -7.92
N ALA A 26 9.52 4.73 -7.77
CA ALA A 26 9.14 3.99 -6.57
C ALA A 26 9.99 2.74 -6.44
N ASN A 27 10.57 2.55 -5.26
CA ASN A 27 11.21 1.31 -4.89
C ASN A 27 10.22 0.40 -4.11
N ALA A 28 10.60 -0.85 -3.87
CA ALA A 28 9.74 -1.80 -3.16
C ALA A 28 9.38 -1.32 -1.73
N GLN A 29 10.31 -0.65 -1.04
CA GLN A 29 10.10 -0.14 0.31
C GLN A 29 9.04 0.97 0.34
N ASP A 30 8.98 1.83 -0.69
CA ASP A 30 7.95 2.85 -0.85
C ASP A 30 6.56 2.20 -0.93
N VAL A 31 6.42 1.19 -1.80
CA VAL A 31 5.16 0.45 -2.00
C VAL A 31 4.74 -0.27 -0.71
N ILE A 32 5.65 -1.00 -0.06
CA ILE A 32 5.37 -1.73 1.18
C ILE A 32 4.97 -0.76 2.31
N THR A 33 5.65 0.38 2.41
CA THR A 33 5.34 1.38 3.44
C THR A 33 3.98 2.03 3.19
N LEU A 34 3.66 2.37 1.94
CA LEU A 34 2.33 2.83 1.57
C LEU A 34 1.25 1.79 1.91
N MET A 35 1.48 0.51 1.57
CA MET A 35 0.56 -0.57 1.89
C MET A 35 0.31 -0.73 3.39
N ARG A 36 1.35 -0.63 4.23
CA ARG A 36 1.23 -0.65 5.70
C ARG A 36 0.37 0.51 6.19
N GLN A 37 0.62 1.72 5.71
CA GLN A 37 -0.17 2.89 6.08
C GLN A 37 -1.65 2.74 5.69
N VAL A 38 -1.92 2.22 4.48
CA VAL A 38 -3.28 1.94 4.02
C VAL A 38 -3.97 0.90 4.90
N ARG A 39 -3.32 -0.24 5.17
CA ARG A 39 -3.84 -1.30 6.06
C ARG A 39 -4.15 -0.76 7.45
N GLN A 40 -3.21 -0.04 8.05
CA GLN A 40 -3.38 0.54 9.37
C GLN A 40 -4.56 1.50 9.42
N THR A 41 -4.64 2.43 8.45
CA THR A 41 -5.72 3.41 8.42
C THR A 41 -7.09 2.76 8.24
N VAL A 42 -7.19 1.71 7.41
CA VAL A 42 -8.45 0.99 7.21
C VAL A 42 -8.82 0.21 8.46
N LYS A 43 -7.86 -0.44 9.14
CA LYS A 43 -8.08 -1.11 10.42
C LYS A 43 -8.61 -0.13 11.47
N GLU A 44 -7.98 1.03 11.62
CA GLU A 44 -8.39 2.05 12.59
C GLU A 44 -9.78 2.62 12.29
N LYS A 45 -10.06 2.95 11.02
CA LYS A 45 -11.31 3.64 10.65
C LYS A 45 -12.50 2.71 10.45
N LYS A 46 -12.26 1.44 10.14
CA LYS A 46 -13.31 0.49 9.73
C LYS A 46 -13.29 -0.81 10.51
N GLY A 47 -12.28 -1.06 11.35
CA GLY A 47 -12.13 -2.33 12.05
C GLY A 47 -11.74 -3.51 11.14
N ILE A 48 -11.45 -3.25 9.86
CA ILE A 48 -11.17 -4.28 8.86
C ILE A 48 -9.67 -4.39 8.63
N ILE A 49 -9.14 -5.62 8.72
CA ILE A 49 -7.77 -5.93 8.33
C ILE A 49 -7.81 -6.37 6.87
N LEU A 50 -7.34 -5.51 5.97
CA LEU A 50 -7.17 -5.88 4.57
C LEU A 50 -6.21 -7.08 4.45
N GLN A 51 -6.19 -7.82 3.35
CA GLN A 51 -5.17 -8.84 3.06
C GLN A 51 -4.59 -8.56 1.67
N PRO A 52 -3.26 -8.67 1.47
CA PRO A 52 -2.69 -8.42 0.15
C PRO A 52 -3.11 -9.54 -0.82
N GLU A 53 -3.59 -9.16 -2.00
CA GLU A 53 -3.88 -10.10 -3.09
C GLU A 53 -2.62 -10.43 -3.91
N ILE A 54 -1.75 -9.43 -4.09
CA ILE A 54 -0.50 -9.56 -4.83
C ILE A 54 0.50 -10.49 -4.13
N ILE A 55 1.38 -11.12 -4.90
CA ILE A 55 2.44 -11.98 -4.37
C ILE A 55 3.68 -11.13 -4.06
N ALA A 56 4.21 -11.26 -2.84
CA ALA A 56 5.54 -10.74 -2.51
C ALA A 56 6.61 -11.70 -3.01
N LEU A 57 7.62 -11.19 -3.71
CA LEU A 57 8.80 -11.95 -4.10
C LEU A 57 9.96 -11.66 -3.15
N GLY A 58 10.76 -12.68 -2.84
CA GLY A 58 11.94 -12.60 -1.96
C GLY A 58 11.68 -12.86 -0.47
N ARG A 59 10.53 -12.44 0.08
CA ARG A 59 10.05 -12.78 1.43
C ARG A 59 8.53 -12.92 1.46
N GLU A 60 7.99 -13.48 2.53
CA GLU A 60 6.55 -13.61 2.71
C GLU A 60 5.93 -12.31 3.26
N TRP A 61 4.63 -12.10 3.03
CA TRP A 61 3.94 -10.90 3.55
C TRP A 61 4.00 -10.75 5.06
N LYS A 62 4.05 -11.86 5.80
CA LYS A 62 4.20 -11.86 7.27
C LYS A 62 5.49 -11.21 7.74
N ASP A 63 6.50 -11.12 6.87
CA ASP A 63 7.79 -10.51 7.17
C ASP A 63 7.79 -8.99 6.89
N TRP A 64 6.80 -8.50 6.12
CA TRP A 64 6.73 -7.11 5.66
C TRP A 64 5.64 -6.27 6.33
N LEU A 65 4.56 -6.90 6.80
CA LEU A 65 3.33 -6.24 7.29
C LEU A 65 3.12 -6.46 8.78
#